data_AF-A0A2N0PRP7-F1
#
_entry.id   AF-A0A2N0PRP7-F1
#
_cell.length_a   1.000
_cell.length_b   1.000
_cell.length_c   1.000
_cell.angle_alpha   90.00
_cell.angle_beta   90.00
_cell.angle_gamma   90.00
#
_symmetry.space_group_name_H-M   'P 1'
#
loop_
_entity.id
_entity.type
_entity.pdbx_description
1 polymer ?
#
loop_
_entity_poly.entity_id
_entity_poly.type
_entity_poly.pdbx_seq_one_letter_code
_entity_poly.pdbx_strand_id
1 'polypeptide(L)'
;VIKHPIDLFTINLKLKNNQYKSLKEFGKDVRLIFRNCYTYNNVESEIYHSGEVLESVFNKKWAKRIIQVNKQKGLDLKRARDDADDTDENSSTGKS
;
A
#
# COMPACT_ATOMS: atom_id res chain seq x y z
N VAL A 1 20.18 18.25 -10.09
CA VAL A 1 19.21 17.70 -11.09
C VAL A 1 18.49 16.49 -10.50
N ILE A 2 17.17 16.39 -10.70
CA ILE A 2 16.33 15.26 -10.24
C ILE A 2 16.63 14.00 -11.05
N LYS A 3 17.01 12.91 -10.39
CA LYS A 3 17.45 11.66 -11.04
C LYS A 3 16.30 10.76 -11.51
N HIS A 4 15.15 10.82 -10.82
CA HIS A 4 14.00 9.97 -11.09
C HIS A 4 12.73 10.82 -11.09
N PRO A 5 12.40 11.48 -12.20
CA PRO A 5 11.18 12.29 -12.30
C PRO A 5 9.95 11.39 -12.15
N ILE A 6 8.93 11.91 -11.47
CA ILE A 6 7.64 11.25 -11.30
C ILE A 6 6.59 12.31 -10.94
N ASP A 7 5.36 12.06 -11.36
CA ASP A 7 4.20 12.91 -11.12
C ASP A 7 2.94 12.05 -10.91
N LEU A 8 1.84 12.67 -10.51
CA LEU A 8 0.59 11.97 -10.23
C LEU A 8 -0.05 11.35 -11.48
N PHE A 9 0.17 11.91 -12.67
CA PHE A 9 -0.34 11.34 -13.92
C PHE A 9 0.37 10.03 -14.24
N THR A 10 1.70 10.01 -14.12
CA THR A 10 2.52 8.81 -14.25
C THR A 10 2.08 7.74 -13.24
N ILE A 11 1.90 8.10 -11.96
CA ILE A 11 1.42 7.14 -10.95
C ILE A 11 0.04 6.58 -11.30
N ASN A 12 -0.88 7.42 -11.78
CA ASN A 12 -2.22 6.99 -12.20
C ASN A 12 -2.16 6.02 -13.39
N LEU A 13 -1.29 6.28 -14.37
CA LEU A 13 -1.09 5.38 -15.50
C LEU A 13 -0.55 4.02 -15.06
N LYS A 14 0.47 4.01 -14.19
CA LYS A 14 1.04 2.78 -13.61
C LYS A 14 -0.04 1.98 -12.85
N LEU A 15 -0.92 2.67 -12.12
CA LEU A 15 -2.01 2.04 -11.39
C LEU A 15 -3.04 1.41 -12.34
N LYS A 16 -3.50 2.15 -13.36
CA LYS A 16 -4.47 1.66 -14.35
C LYS A 16 -3.94 0.47 -15.16
N ASN A 17 -2.63 0.43 -15.37
CA ASN A 17 -1.97 -0.64 -16.12
C ASN A 17 -1.51 -1.81 -15.23
N ASN A 18 -1.99 -1.90 -13.98
CA ASN A 18 -1.62 -2.95 -13.01
C ASN A 18 -0.09 -3.12 -12.84
N GLN A 19 0.68 -2.03 -12.93
CA GLN A 19 2.14 -2.08 -12.86
C GLN A 19 2.69 -2.08 -11.42
N TYR A 20 1.82 -1.95 -10.42
CA TYR A 20 2.19 -2.10 -9.02
C TYR A 20 1.83 -3.49 -8.52
N LYS A 21 2.84 -4.27 -8.14
CA LYS A 21 2.66 -5.61 -7.55
C LYS A 21 2.26 -5.55 -6.09
N SER A 22 2.45 -4.40 -5.45
CA SER A 22 2.10 -4.19 -4.05
C SER A 22 1.79 -2.73 -3.74
N LEU A 23 1.03 -2.51 -2.67
CA LEU A 23 0.84 -1.19 -2.07
C LEU A 23 2.19 -0.53 -1.73
N LYS A 24 3.20 -1.31 -1.32
CA LYS A 24 4.52 -0.77 -0.99
C LYS A 24 5.16 -0.06 -2.19
N GLU A 25 5.04 -0.62 -3.39
CA GLU A 25 5.58 -0.01 -4.62
C GLU A 25 4.85 1.29 -4.96
N PHE A 26 3.51 1.28 -4.95
CA PHE A 26 2.71 2.50 -5.14
C PHE A 26 3.10 3.60 -4.15
N GLY A 27 3.23 3.27 -2.87
CA GLY A 27 3.59 4.23 -1.83
C GLY A 27 5.03 4.77 -1.97
N LYS A 28 5.96 4.00 -2.58
CA LYS A 28 7.30 4.49 -2.87
C LYS A 28 7.28 5.60 -3.92
N ASP A 29 6.50 5.42 -4.98
CA ASP A 29 6.39 6.39 -6.06
C ASP A 29 5.73 7.69 -5.60
N VAL A 30 4.68 7.62 -4.76
CA VAL A 30 4.07 8.83 -4.19
C VAL A 30 5.07 9.57 -3.29
N ARG A 31 5.83 8.87 -2.45
CA ARG A 31 6.88 9.49 -1.63
C ARG A 31 8.01 10.10 -2.46
N LEU A 32 8.28 9.54 -3.64
CA LEU A 32 9.27 10.09 -4.56
C LEU A 32 8.83 11.45 -5.12
N ILE A 33 7.52 11.69 -5.32
CA ILE A 33 7.00 13.02 -5.67
C ILE A 33 7.41 14.04 -4.60
N PHE A 34 7.17 13.75 -3.32
CA PHE A 34 7.52 14.67 -2.23
C PHE A 34 9.03 14.90 -2.14
N ARG A 35 9.82 13.82 -2.19
CA ARG A 35 11.29 13.94 -2.18
C ARG A 35 11.80 14.80 -3.33
N ASN A 36 11.27 14.61 -4.54
CA ASN A 36 11.64 15.42 -5.70
C ASN A 36 11.21 16.88 -5.53
N CYS A 37 10.00 17.11 -5.00
CA CYS A 37 9.50 18.44 -4.68
C CYS A 37 10.47 19.18 -3.76
N TYR A 38 10.88 18.56 -2.64
CA TYR A 38 11.77 19.18 -1.65
C TYR A 38 13.22 19.30 -2.13
N THR A 39 13.65 18.43 -3.04
CA THR A 39 14.99 18.50 -3.63
C THR A 39 15.10 19.64 -4.65
N TYR A 40 14.02 19.94 -5.37
CA TYR A 40 14.02 20.94 -6.43
C TYR A 40 13.64 22.34 -5.95
N ASN A 41 12.67 22.43 -5.02
CA ASN A 41 12.10 23.70 -4.58
C ASN A 41 12.76 24.20 -3.29
N ASN A 42 12.85 25.52 -3.15
CA ASN A 42 13.32 26.18 -1.93
C ASN A 42 12.32 25.94 -0.78
N VAL A 43 12.82 25.67 0.43
CA VAL A 43 12.02 25.47 1.65
C VAL A 43 11.07 26.63 1.98
N GLU A 44 11.42 27.85 1.58
CA GLU A 44 10.58 29.05 1.78
C GLU A 44 9.51 29.23 0.68
N SER A 45 9.51 28.38 -0.35
CA SER A 45 8.57 28.51 -1.46
C SER A 45 7.20 27.90 -1.14
N GLU A 46 6.15 28.51 -1.68
CA GLU A 46 4.78 27.99 -1.56
C GLU A 46 4.64 26.56 -2.12
N ILE A 47 5.44 26.21 -3.13
CA ILE A 47 5.45 24.87 -3.73
C ILE A 47 5.97 23.83 -2.73
N TYR A 48 7.03 24.16 -1.99
CA TYR A 48 7.57 23.28 -0.95
C TYR A 48 6.51 23.03 0.14
N HIS A 49 5.91 24.09 0.67
CA HIS A 49 4.85 23.97 1.68
C HIS A 49 3.61 23.23 1.19
N SER A 50 3.21 23.45 -0.06
CA SER A 50 2.13 22.67 -0.71
C SER A 50 2.48 21.18 -0.75
N GLY A 51 3.75 20.84 -0.99
CA GLY A 51 4.27 19.49 -0.89
C GLY A 51 4.07 18.89 0.51
N GLU A 52 4.43 19.61 1.57
CA GLU A 52 4.26 19.18 2.98
C GLU A 52 2.80 18.91 3.33
N VAL A 53 1.89 19.80 2.92
CA VAL A 53 0.45 19.62 3.13
C VAL A 53 -0.04 18.36 2.43
N LEU A 54 0.35 18.16 1.16
CA LEU A 54 -0.03 16.99 0.39
C LEU A 54 0.53 15.69 0.99
N GLU A 55 1.79 15.70 1.44
CA GLU A 55 2.41 14.56 2.13
C GLU A 55 1.67 14.20 3.42
N SER A 56 1.28 15.20 4.22
CA SER A 56 0.49 14.99 5.44
C SER A 56 -0.87 14.34 5.15
N VAL A 57 -1.59 14.80 4.12
CA VAL A 57 -2.85 14.20 3.68
C VAL A 57 -2.64 12.76 3.21
N PHE A 58 -1.59 12.52 2.42
CA PHE A 58 -1.26 11.18 1.95
C PHE A 58 -0.97 10.24 3.13
N ASN A 59 -0.13 10.63 4.08
CA ASN A 59 0.26 9.80 5.22
C ASN A 59 -0.94 9.43 6.10
N LYS A 60 -1.88 10.36 6.34
CA LYS A 60 -3.13 10.07 7.06
C LYS A 60 -3.98 9.02 6.34
N LYS A 61 -4.14 9.14 5.02
CA LYS A 61 -4.89 8.17 4.21
C LYS A 61 -4.17 6.82 4.14
N TRP A 62 -2.85 6.85 4.00
CA TRP A 62 -1.99 5.67 3.93
C TRP A 62 -2.07 4.82 5.19
N ALA A 63 -1.91 5.43 6.36
CA ALA A 63 -1.99 4.73 7.64
C ALA A 63 -3.33 3.99 7.81
N LYS A 64 -4.45 4.68 7.54
CA LYS A 64 -5.79 4.08 7.56
C LYS A 64 -5.90 2.88 6.61
N ARG A 65 -5.37 2.99 5.38
CA ARG A 65 -5.39 1.91 4.39
C ARG A 65 -4.57 0.70 4.84
N ILE A 66 -3.36 0.91 5.38
CA ILE A 66 -2.50 -0.17 5.86
C ILE A 66 -3.14 -0.90 7.04
N ILE A 67 -3.72 -0.18 7.99
CA ILE A 67 -4.46 -0.78 9.11
C ILE A 67 -5.60 -1.67 8.59
N GLN A 68 -6.38 -1.18 7.62
CA GLN A 68 -7.48 -1.96 7.05
C GLN A 68 -7.00 -3.23 6.34
N VAL A 69 -5.94 -3.14 5.54
CA VAL A 69 -5.36 -4.30 4.83
C VAL A 69 -4.83 -5.34 5.82
N ASN A 70 -4.19 -4.91 6.90
CA ASN A 70 -3.66 -5.83 7.91
C ASN A 70 -4.78 -6.51 8.70
N LYS A 71 -5.86 -5.79 9.02
CA LYS A 71 -7.06 -6.38 9.62
C LYS A 71 -7.66 -7.46 8.72
N GLN A 72 -7.83 -7.16 7.43
CA GLN A 72 -8.38 -8.11 6.46
C GLN A 72 -7.50 -9.37 6.38
N LYS A 73 -6.18 -9.21 6.22
CA LYS A 73 -5.25 -10.34 6.21
C LYS A 73 -5.34 -11.19 7.48
N GLY A 74 -5.47 -10.56 8.65
CA GLY A 74 -5.64 -11.27 9.91
C GLY A 74 -6.93 -12.10 9.97
N LEU A 75 -8.03 -11.58 9.41
CA LEU A 75 -9.30 -12.32 9.31
C LEU A 75 -9.22 -13.48 8.32
N ASP A 76 -8.59 -13.26 7.16
CA ASP A 76 -8.43 -14.30 6.14
C ASP A 76 -7.56 -15.45 6.65
N LEU A 77 -6.50 -15.14 7.41
CA LEU A 77 -5.66 -16.15 8.07
C LEU A 77 -6.38 -16.92 9.17
N LYS A 78 -7.36 -16.31 9.85
CA LYS A 78 -8.19 -17.02 10.84
C LYS A 78 -9.13 -18.00 10.15
N ARG A 79 -9.87 -17.55 9.13
CA ARG A 79 -10.77 -18.42 8.35
C ARG A 79 -10.04 -19.63 7.77
N ALA A 80 -8.87 -19.41 7.17
CA ALA A 80 -8.07 -20.50 6.61
C ALA A 80 -7.57 -21.52 7.65
N ARG A 81 -7.50 -21.15 8.94
CA ARG A 81 -7.19 -22.09 10.04
C ARG A 81 -8.44 -22.83 10.49
N ASP A 82 -9.55 -22.12 10.64
CA ASP A 82 -10.84 -22.72 11.02
C ASP A 82 -11.30 -23.75 9.96
N ASP A 83 -11.10 -23.46 8.67
CA ASP A 83 -11.40 -24.40 7.56
C ASP A 83 -10.48 -25.64 7.52
N ALA A 84 -9.28 -25.57 8.13
CA ALA A 84 -8.34 -26.68 8.16
C ALA A 84 -8.62 -27.67 9.30
N ASP A 85 -9.25 -27.21 10.38
CA ASP A 85 -9.57 -28.01 11.57
C ASP A 85 -10.80 -28.94 11.34
N ASP A 86 -11.66 -28.60 10.37
CA ASP A 86 -12.91 -29.32 10.06
C ASP A 86 -12.70 -30.54 9.12
N THR A 87 -11.46 -31.00 8.91
CA THR A 87 -11.15 -32.10 7.97
C THR A 87 -10.70 -33.42 8.60
N ASP A 88 -10.73 -33.56 9.92
CA ASP A 88 -10.21 -34.75 10.62
C ASP A 88 -11.23 -35.45 11.54
N GLU A 89 -12.49 -35.63 11.11
CA GLU A 89 -13.44 -36.57 11.75
C GLU A 89 -14.32 -37.31 10.71
N ASN A 90 -13.76 -38.23 9.91
CA ASN A 90 -14.49 -39.44 9.48
C ASN A 90 -13.56 -40.50 8.84
N SER A 91 -12.73 -41.20 9.63
CA SER A 91 -12.05 -42.41 9.15
C SER A 91 -11.94 -43.51 10.21
N SER A 92 -13.04 -43.88 10.85
CA SER A 92 -13.18 -45.14 11.60
C SER A 92 -14.68 -45.33 11.85
N THR A 93 -15.40 -46.24 11.19
CA THR A 93 -15.31 -47.68 11.39
C THR A 93 -15.87 -48.45 10.20
N GLY A 94 -14.98 -49.09 9.44
CA GLY A 94 -15.32 -50.25 8.63
C GLY A 94 -14.33 -51.36 9.00
N LYS A 95 -14.79 -52.38 9.72
CA LYS A 95 -14.20 -53.72 9.69
C LYS A 95 -15.23 -54.74 10.17
N SER A 96 -15.31 -55.79 9.36
CA SER A 96 -16.20 -56.95 9.35
C SER A 96 -16.27 -57.73 10.65
#